data_AF-A0A6M2DEK2-F1
#
_entry.id   AF-A0A6M2DEK2-F1
#
_cell.length_a   1.000
_cell.length_b   1.000
_cell.length_c   1.000
_cell.angle_alpha   90.00
_cell.angle_beta   90.00
_cell.angle_gamma   90.00
#
_symmetry.space_group_name_H-M   'P 1'
#
loop_
_entity.id
_entity.type
_entity.pdbx_description
1 polymer ?
#
loop_
_entity_poly.entity_id
_entity_poly.type
_entity_poly.pdbx_seq_one_letter_code
_entity_poly.pdbx_strand_id
1 'polypeptide(L)' 'MAIAYLNCRRVLSAFASVRYCSSMSNKKGLVLGIYDNEFDKKIRLTPTADQFNRRLQGRLLDLIHLLATN' A
#
# COMPACT_ATOMS: atom_id res chain seq x y z
N MET A 1 14.51 -8.64 1.22
CA MET A 1 14.94 -7.78 0.09
C MET A 1 14.26 -8.30 -1.17
N ALA A 2 13.22 -7.64 -1.69
CA ALA A 2 12.56 -8.05 -2.93
C ALA A 2 12.78 -6.96 -3.98
N ILE A 3 13.60 -7.26 -4.99
CA ILE A 3 13.85 -6.37 -6.13
C ILE A 3 12.62 -6.49 -7.03
N ALA A 4 11.81 -5.43 -7.10
CA ALA A 4 10.73 -5.35 -8.06
C ALA A 4 11.33 -5.11 -9.46
N TYR A 5 11.18 -6.08 -10.37
CA TYR A 5 11.54 -5.92 -11.78
C TYR A 5 10.58 -4.93 -12.45
N LEU A 6 10.99 -3.67 -12.54
CA LEU A 6 10.33 -2.65 -13.36
C LEU A 6 10.79 -2.85 -14.82
N ASN A 7 9.86 -3.24 -15.69
CA ASN A 7 10.15 -3.44 -17.10
C ASN A 7 9.97 -2.09 -17.82
N CYS A 8 10.98 -1.20 -17.71
CA CYS A 8 10.92 0.11 -18.33
C CYS A 8 11.30 0.02 -19.81
N ARG A 9 10.32 0.17 -20.72
CA ARG A 9 10.57 0.30 -22.16
C ARG A 9 10.71 1.77 -22.54
N ARG A 10 11.80 2.12 -23.23
CA ARG A 10 11.93 3.39 -23.94
C ARG A 10 11.14 3.27 -25.24
N VAL A 11 10.07 4.05 -25.36
CA VAL A 11 9.39 4.23 -26.65
C VAL A 11 9.96 5.51 -27.24
N LEU A 12 10.79 5.41 -28.28
CA LEU A 12 11.16 6.58 -29.08
C LEU A 12 9.96 6.95 -29.95
N SER A 13 9.26 8.01 -29.59
CA SER A 13 8.41 8.73 -30.53
C SER A 13 9.28 9.77 -31.24
N ALA A 14 8.95 10.11 -32.49
CA ALA A 14 9.71 11.03 -33.34
C ALA A 14 9.95 12.43 -32.73
N PHE A 15 9.27 12.78 -31.63
CA PHE A 15 9.34 14.10 -31.00
C PHE A 15 9.59 14.10 -29.48
N ALA A 16 9.60 12.95 -28.79
CA ALA A 16 9.96 12.88 -27.37
C ALA A 16 10.31 11.45 -26.90
N SER A 17 11.30 11.34 -26.00
CA SER A 17 11.62 10.09 -25.29
C SER A 17 10.71 9.93 -24.08
N VAL A 18 9.61 9.20 -24.22
CA VAL A 18 8.74 8.84 -23.09
C VAL A 18 9.25 7.55 -22.45
N ARG A 19 9.57 7.62 -21.15
CA ARG A 19 9.88 6.42 -20.35
C ARG A 19 8.57 5.87 -19.78
N TYR A 20 8.15 4.70 -20.26
CA TYR A 20 7.05 3.95 -19.67
C TYR A 20 7.61 2.87 -18.75
N CYS A 21 7.36 3.00 -17.45
CA CYS A 21 7.74 2.01 -16.46
C CYS A 21 6.47 1.37 -15.89
N SER A 22 6.22 0.11 -16.25
CA SER A 22 5.19 -0.71 -15.62
C SER A 22 5.85 -1.76 -14.73
N SER A 23 5.28 -1.95 -13.53
CA SER A 23 5.65 -3.04 -12.65
C SER A 23 4.93 -4.31 -13.13
N MET A 24 5.67 -5.34 -13.55
CA MET A 24 5.11 -6.67 -13.87
C MET A 24 4.78 -7.45 -12.58
N SER A 25 4.11 -6.80 -11.63
CA SER A 25 3.69 -7.42 -10.40
C SER A 25 2.25 -7.91 -10.56
N ASN A 26 2.04 -9.23 -10.44
CA ASN A 26 0.70 -9.82 -10.32
C ASN A 26 -0.01 -9.42 -9.00
N LYS A 27 0.65 -8.65 -8.14
CA LYS A 27 0.08 -8.14 -6.89
C LYS A 27 -0.80 -6.94 -7.19
N LYS A 28 -2.05 -7.01 -6.75
CA LYS A 28 -2.97 -5.87 -6.75
C LYS A 28 -2.72 -5.02 -5.50
N GLY A 29 -2.67 -3.70 -5.67
CA GLY A 29 -2.67 -2.77 -4.53
C GLY A 29 -4.05 -2.74 -3.88
N LEU A 30 -4.08 -2.58 -2.57
CA LEU A 30 -5.31 -2.44 -1.79
C LEU A 30 -5.20 -1.19 -0.92
N VAL A 31 -6.23 -0.34 -0.96
CA VAL A 31 -6.34 0.85 -0.13
C VAL A 31 -7.40 0.59 0.95
N LEU A 32 -7.07 0.87 2.21
CA LEU A 32 -7.94 0.67 3.36
C LEU A 32 -8.04 1.98 4.14
N GLY A 33 -9.26 2.36 4.51
CA GLY A 33 -9.52 3.56 5.32
C GLY A 33 -9.44 3.27 6.82
N ILE A 34 -8.94 4.26 7.57
CA ILE A 34 -8.94 4.30 9.04
C ILE A 34 -9.56 5.63 9.50
N TYR A 35 -10.14 5.62 10.68
CA TYR A 35 -10.60 6.81 11.38
C TYR A 35 -9.69 7.11 12.56
N ASP A 36 -9.37 8.37 12.79
CA ASP A 36 -8.83 8.83 14.05
C ASP A 36 -9.95 9.01 15.07
N ASN A 37 -9.76 8.49 16.28
CA ASN A 37 -10.58 8.86 17.43
C ASN A 37 -9.80 9.88 18.26
N GLU A 38 -10.26 11.13 18.22
CA GLU A 38 -9.68 12.25 18.97
C GLU A 38 -9.69 12.03 20.50
N PHE A 39 -10.65 11.25 21.00
CA PHE A 39 -10.85 11.03 22.43
C PHE A 39 -9.95 9.95 23.03
N ASP A 40 -9.60 8.91 22.28
CA ASP A 40 -9.03 7.68 22.85
C ASP A 40 -7.64 7.35 22.28
N LYS A 41 -7.08 8.22 21.41
CA LYS A 41 -5.83 8.03 20.64
C LYS A 41 -5.72 6.67 19.93
N LYS A 42 -6.84 5.96 19.80
CA LYS A 42 -6.94 4.63 19.22
C LYS A 42 -7.46 4.75 17.81
N ILE A 43 -6.69 4.20 16.87
CA ILE A 43 -7.07 4.11 15.47
C ILE A 43 -8.26 3.17 15.34
N ARG A 44 -9.31 3.61 14.65
CA ARG A 44 -10.50 2.78 14.38
C ARG A 44 -10.54 2.36 12.93
N LEU A 45 -10.51 1.05 12.68
CA LEU A 45 -10.60 0.52 11.33
C LEU A 45 -12.00 0.69 10.74
N THR A 46 -12.08 0.91 9.42
CA THR A 46 -13.34 0.73 8.67
C THR A 46 -13.77 -0.74 8.69
N PRO A 47 -15.06 -1.07 8.48
CA PRO A 47 -15.52 -2.46 8.51
C PRO A 47 -14.74 -3.39 7.57
N THR A 48 -14.38 -2.90 6.39
CA THR A 48 -13.56 -3.65 5.42
C THR A 48 -12.12 -3.83 5.90
N ALA A 49 -11.52 -2.79 6.49
CA ALA A 49 -10.18 -2.87 7.05
C ALA A 49 -10.11 -3.81 8.26
N ASP A 50 -11.16 -3.85 9.10
CA ASP A 50 -11.25 -4.79 10.21
C ASP A 50 -11.35 -6.24 9.72
N GLN A 51 -12.16 -6.51 8.69
CA GLN A 51 -12.23 -7.82 8.08
C GLN A 51 -10.86 -8.26 7.52
N PHE A 52 -10.12 -7.33 6.90
CA PHE A 52 -8.78 -7.61 6.41
C PHE A 52 -7.78 -7.86 7.54
N ASN A 53 -7.86 -7.07 8.62
CA ASN A 53 -7.05 -7.27 9.83
C ASN A 53 -7.28 -8.65 10.46
N ARG A 54 -8.53 -9.12 10.54
CA ARG A 54 -8.88 -10.46 11.04
C ARG A 54 -8.27 -11.57 10.17
N ARG A 55 -8.29 -11.42 8.85
CA ARG A 55 -7.61 -12.37 7.92
C ARG A 55 -6.11 -12.43 8.15
N LEU A 56 -5.51 -11.32 8.58
CA LEU A 56 -4.10 -11.21 8.93
C LEU A 56 -3.81 -11.49 10.41
N GLN A 57 -4.77 -12.01 11.17
CA GLN A 57 -4.62 -12.33 12.59
C GLN A 57 -4.15 -11.12 13.44
N GLY A 58 -4.64 -9.92 13.14
CA GLY A 58 -4.30 -8.71 13.91
C GLY A 58 -3.04 -7.96 13.44
N ARG A 59 -2.24 -8.57 12.55
CA ARG A 59 -0.95 -8.00 12.12
C ARG A 59 -1.05 -6.64 11.43
N LEU A 60 -2.21 -6.29 10.87
CA LEU A 60 -2.39 -4.97 10.26
C LEU A 60 -2.34 -3.88 11.33
N LEU A 61 -3.02 -4.08 12.47
CA LEU A 61 -2.98 -3.12 13.58
C LEU A 61 -1.57 -3.02 14.18
N ASP A 62 -0.89 -4.15 14.38
CA ASP A 62 0.48 -4.16 14.92
C ASP A 62 1.42 -3.30 14.07
N LEU A 63 1.34 -3.43 12.73
CA LEU A 63 2.16 -2.67 11.80
C LEU A 63 1.85 -1.16 11.85
N ILE A 64 0.58 -0.79 11.96
CA ILE A 64 0.18 0.61 12.05
C ILE A 64 0.69 1.24 13.35
N HIS A 65 0.57 0.53 14.49
CA HIS A 65 1.07 1.02 15.78
C HIS A 65 2.59 1.16 15.83
N LEU A 66 3.32 0.25 15.18
CA LEU A 66 4.78 0.30 15.09
C LEU A 66 5.25 1.48 14.23
N LEU A 67 4.50 1.83 13.19
CA LEU A 67 4.78 3.02 12.37
C LEU A 67 4.43 4.33 13.08
N ALA A 68 3.40 4.35 13.94
CA ALA A 68 2.99 5.53 14.68
C ALA A 68 3.90 5.92 15.86
N THR A 69 4.91 5.11 16.18
CA THR A 69 5.84 5.33 17.31
C THR A 69 7.24 5.82 16.90
N ASN A 70 7.50 6.07 15.61
CA ASN A 70 8.68 6.77 15.10
C ASN A 70 8.33 8.17 14.59
#